data_AF-A0A0C9QYC1-F1
#
_entry.id   AF-A0A0C9QYC1-F1
#
_cell.length_a   1.000
_cell.length_b   1.000
_cell.length_c   1.000
_cell.angle_alpha   90.00
_cell.angle_beta   90.00
_cell.angle_gamma   90.00
#
_symmetry.space_group_name_H-M   'P 1'
#
loop_
_entity.id
_entity.type
_entity.pdbx_description
1 polymer ?
#
loop_
_entity_poly.entity_id
_entity_poly.type
_entity_poly.pdbx_seq_one_letter_code
_entity_poly.pdbx_strand_id
1 'polypeptide(L)' 'FSRALATTWDITSAMNYFLATGNVITKSGLGLMQFTGTTVIAEKLNYWRYLSHFRCVHRGAFFAEMRTT' A
#
# COMPACT_ATOMS: atom_id res chain seq x y z
N PHE A 1 -6.07 24.60 21.68
CA PHE A 1 -6.24 23.21 22.18
C PHE A 1 -7.14 22.36 21.29
N SER A 2 -8.41 22.69 21.06
CA SER A 2 -9.32 21.90 20.18
C SER A 2 -8.81 21.69 18.74
N ARG A 3 -8.26 22.72 18.08
CA ARG A 3 -7.70 22.60 16.72
C ARG A 3 -6.45 21.70 16.60
N ALA A 4 -5.63 21.62 17.65
CA ALA A 4 -4.44 20.75 17.66
C ALA A 4 -4.79 19.28 17.93
N LEU A 5 -5.91 19.03 18.62
CA LEU A 5 -6.48 17.70 18.80
C LEU A 5 -7.24 17.23 17.54
N ALA A 6 -7.82 18.15 16.77
CA ALA A 6 -8.49 17.84 15.50
C ALA A 6 -7.52 17.26 14.45
N THR A 7 -6.29 17.79 14.38
CA THR A 7 -5.28 17.37 13.39
C THR A 7 -4.68 15.98 13.66
N THR A 8 -4.86 15.42 14.87
CA THR A 8 -4.35 14.08 15.21
C THR A 8 -5.22 12.96 14.63
N TRP A 9 -6.49 13.22 14.31
CA TRP A 9 -7.40 12.24 13.69
C TRP A 9 -7.16 12.03 12.18
N ASP A 10 -6.49 12.97 11.50
CA ASP A 10 -6.32 12.93 10.04
C ASP A 10 -5.37 11.83 9.57
N ILE A 11 -4.33 11.53 10.35
CA ILE A 11 -3.32 10.53 9.96
C ILE A 11 -3.90 9.12 10.03
N THR A 12 -4.64 8.79 11.09
CA THR A 12 -5.25 7.47 11.26
C THR A 12 -6.24 7.16 10.13
N SER A 13 -7.08 8.13 9.76
CA SER A 13 -8.03 7.98 8.65
C SER A 13 -7.30 7.75 7.32
N ALA A 14 -6.28 8.54 7.03
CA ALA A 14 -5.49 8.39 5.81
C ALA A 14 -4.74 7.04 5.77
N MET A 15 -4.16 6.60 6.88
CA MET A 15 -3.49 5.31 6.98
C MET A 15 -4.47 4.14 6.88
N ASN A 16 -5.66 4.24 7.46
CA ASN A 16 -6.71 3.22 7.30
C ASN A 16 -7.15 3.12 5.84
N TYR A 17 -7.36 4.25 5.15
CA TYR A 17 -7.67 4.27 3.73
C TYR A 17 -6.56 3.61 2.90
N PHE A 18 -5.30 3.96 3.17
CA PHE A 18 -4.13 3.38 2.51
C PHE A 18 -4.06 1.86 2.71
N LEU A 19 -4.19 1.38 3.95
CA LEU A 19 -4.12 -0.06 4.26
C LEU A 19 -5.29 -0.83 3.64
N ALA A 20 -6.49 -0.26 3.65
CA ALA A 20 -7.70 -0.91 3.13
C ALA A 20 -7.76 -0.97 1.61
N THR A 21 -7.22 0.04 0.90
CA THR A 21 -7.35 0.14 -0.57
C THR A 21 -6.05 -0.14 -1.32
N GLY A 22 -4.90 -0.02 -0.65
CA GLY A 22 -3.59 -0.11 -1.29
C GLY A 22 -3.25 1.10 -2.17
N ASN A 23 -4.01 2.20 -2.06
CA ASN A 23 -3.79 3.43 -2.81
C ASN A 23 -3.03 4.47 -1.99
N VAL A 24 -1.92 4.94 -2.54
CA VAL A 24 -1.04 5.96 -1.96
C VAL A 24 -1.45 7.34 -2.47
N ILE A 25 -1.90 8.21 -1.55
CA ILE A 25 -2.21 9.61 -1.85
C ILE A 25 -1.14 10.48 -1.21
N THR A 26 -0.27 11.08 -2.01
CA THR A 26 0.80 11.97 -1.53
C THR A 26 1.01 13.18 -2.44
N LYS A 27 1.52 14.28 -1.88
CA LYS A 27 1.82 15.51 -2.64
C LYS A 27 3.15 15.45 -3.39
N SER A 28 4.12 14.69 -2.87
CA SER A 28 5.47 14.59 -3.43
C SER A 28 5.65 13.42 -4.39
N GLY A 29 4.69 12.50 -4.48
CA GLY A 29 4.78 11.29 -5.32
C GLY A 29 5.75 10.21 -4.81
N LEU A 30 6.48 10.46 -3.71
CA LEU A 30 7.43 9.53 -3.06
C LEU A 30 8.55 8.97 -3.96
N GLY A 31 8.73 9.49 -5.18
CA GLY A 31 9.65 8.92 -6.17
C GLY A 31 9.24 7.54 -6.68
N LEU A 32 7.97 7.15 -6.47
CA LEU A 32 7.42 5.88 -6.93
C LEU A 32 6.77 6.04 -8.31
N MET A 33 6.89 5.02 -9.15
CA MET A 33 6.23 4.96 -10.46
C MET A 33 4.81 4.38 -10.40
N GLN A 34 4.38 3.86 -9.24
CA GLN A 34 3.05 3.31 -9.02
C GLN A 34 2.45 3.87 -7.73
N PHE A 35 1.13 4.10 -7.72
CA PHE A 35 0.38 4.61 -6.57
C PHE A 35 -0.70 3.66 -6.07
N THR A 36 -0.88 2.51 -6.72
CA THR A 36 -1.92 1.52 -6.39
C THR A 36 -1.28 0.14 -6.19
N GLY A 37 -2.00 -0.80 -5.57
CA GLY A 37 -1.52 -2.17 -5.36
C GLY A 37 -0.37 -2.29 -4.35
N THR A 38 -0.25 -1.32 -3.44
CA THR A 38 0.83 -1.29 -2.44
C THR A 38 0.57 -2.15 -1.20
N THR A 39 -0.69 -2.56 -0.97
CA THR A 39 -1.07 -3.49 0.09
C THR A 39 -1.79 -4.69 -0.51
N VAL A 40 -1.64 -5.85 0.13
CA VAL A 40 -2.30 -7.11 -0.23
C VAL A 40 -2.73 -7.80 1.06
N ILE A 41 -3.86 -8.50 1.01
CA ILE A 41 -4.35 -9.29 2.14
C ILE A 41 -3.44 -10.51 2.31
N ALA A 42 -2.90 -10.70 3.51
CA ALA A 42 -2.17 -11.90 3.85
C ALA A 42 -3.15 -13.06 4.08
N GLU A 43 -3.39 -13.86 3.04
CA GLU A 43 -4.39 -14.92 3.07
C GLU A 43 -3.93 -16.14 3.87
N LYS A 44 -4.82 -16.68 4.71
CA LYS A 44 -4.56 -17.86 5.54
C LYS A 44 -5.20 -19.13 4.95
N LEU A 45 -4.94 -19.40 3.67
CA LEU A 45 -5.43 -20.62 3.01
C LEU A 45 -4.63 -21.86 3.45
N ASN A 46 -3.31 -21.74 3.51
CA ASN A 46 -2.40 -22.74 4.06
C ASN A 46 -1.12 -22.05 4.57
N TYR A 47 -0.31 -22.77 5.34
CA TYR A 47 0.89 -22.23 5.97
C TYR A 47 1.86 -21.62 4.96
N TRP A 48 2.11 -22.32 3.84
CA TRP A 48 3.06 -21.89 2.82
C TRP A 48 2.60 -20.63 2.09
N ARG A 49 1.30 -20.51 1.78
CA ARG A 49 0.73 -19.32 1.14
C ARG A 49 0.83 -18.12 2.07
N TYR A 50 0.45 -18.27 3.34
CA TYR A 50 0.58 -17.20 4.32
C TYR A 50 2.04 -16.73 4.44
N LEU A 51 2.99 -17.66 4.54
CA LEU A 51 4.43 -17.35 4.61
C LEU A 51 4.95 -16.67 3.34
N SER A 52 4.46 -17.07 2.16
CA SER A 52 4.89 -16.51 0.88
C SER A 52 4.59 -15.02 0.74
N HIS A 53 3.50 -14.50 1.34
CA HIS A 53 3.18 -13.07 1.31
C HIS A 53 4.30 -12.22 1.95
N PHE A 54 4.96 -12.74 2.98
CA PHE A 54 6.06 -12.04 3.67
C PHE A 54 7.43 -12.20 2.99
N ARG A 55 7.53 -13.05 1.96
CA ARG A 55 8.75 -13.23 1.14
C ARG A 55 8.59 -12.72 -0.29
N CYS A 56 7.37 -12.34 -0.68
CA CYS A 56 7.04 -11.82 -1.99
C CYS A 56 7.74 -10.46 -2.21
N VAL A 57 8.32 -10.29 -3.39
CA VAL A 57 8.83 -9.01 -3.89
C VAL A 57 8.30 -8.80 -5.30
N HIS A 58 7.72 -7.63 -5.55
CA HIS A 58 7.16 -7.26 -6.85
C HIS A 58 7.91 -6.05 -7.42
N ARG A 59 8.21 -6.07 -8.73
CA ARG A 59 8.95 -4.99 -9.41
C ARG A 59 8.12 -3.73 -9.61
N GLY A 60 6.79 -3.84 -9.54
CA GLY A 60 5.85 -2.74 -9.71
C GLY A 60 4.96 -2.93 -10.94
N ALA A 61 3.69 -2.52 -10.82
CA ALA A 61 2.66 -2.70 -11.85
C ALA A 61 3.02 -2.02 -13.17
N PHE A 62 3.74 -0.90 -13.11
CA PHE A 62 4.28 -0.21 -14.28
C PHE A 62 5.07 -1.14 -15.22
N PHE A 63 5.88 -2.04 -14.67
CA PHE A 63 6.67 -2.97 -15.47
C PHE A 63 5.85 -4.18 -15.97
N ALA A 64 4.72 -4.49 -15.33
CA ALA A 64 3.87 -5.58 -15.76
C ALA A 64 3.11 -5.27 -17.06
N GLU A 65 2.94 -3.99 -17.40
CA GLU A 65 2.32 -3.54 -18.65
C GLU A 65 3.30 -3.56 -19.84
N MET A 66 4.60 -3.62 -19.58
CA MET A 66 5.64 -3.57 -20.61
C MET A 66 5.68 -4.89 -21.39
N ARG A 67 5.80 -4.80 -22.72
CA ARG A 67 5.80 -5.96 -23.64
C ARG A 67 7.21 -6.48 -23.97
N THR A 68 8.14 -6.37 -23.03
CA THR A 68 9.52 -6.86 -23.18
C THR A 68 9.84 -7.80 -22.02
N THR A 69 10.60 -8.86 -22.27
CA THR A 69 10.99 -9.87 -21.27
C THR A 69 12.38 -9.65 -20.73
#